data_AF-A0A2V2W3N9-F1
#
_entry.id   AF-A0A2V2W3N9-F1
#
_cell.length_a   1.000
_cell.length_b   1.000
_cell.length_c   1.000
_cell.angle_alpha   90.00
_cell.angle_beta   90.00
_cell.angle_gamma   90.00
#
_symmetry.space_group_name_H-M   'P 1'
#
loop_
_entity.id
_entity.type
_entity.pdbx_description
1 polymer ?
#
loop_
_entity_poly.entity_id
_entity_poly.type
_entity_poly.pdbx_seq_one_letter_code
_entity_poly.pdbx_strand_id
1 'polypeptide(L)'
;MDMFTILSSSGDPVVIPQDPAIICQSAWLQAALDIGEEEGVVPIASTQTLQCLVAYMKHHAAHSEDDEQDIELPVSCTCTSSPAGLGYDVHVILPPSDIAFLDDCVGRKNSWPLEAQELFLELLVAADFVGHSRLMRVCAAYFACRLMSATESDILRWFAMQAPHDGRENGVGLPDEKKDGSSCCFLTKTDFIF
;
A
#
# COMPACT_ATOMS: atom_id res chain seq x y z
N MET A 1 -3.23 13.55 -30.35
CA MET A 1 -2.51 12.81 -29.31
C MET A 1 -3.41 11.65 -28.98
N ASP A 2 -2.95 10.46 -29.29
CA ASP A 2 -3.75 9.26 -29.09
C ASP A 2 -3.74 8.91 -27.60
N MET A 3 -4.88 8.43 -27.12
CA MET A 3 -5.15 8.20 -25.71
C MET A 3 -5.62 6.76 -25.53
N PHE A 4 -5.24 6.13 -24.43
CA PHE A 4 -5.76 4.83 -24.00
C PHE A 4 -6.59 5.05 -22.73
N THR A 5 -7.74 4.38 -22.61
CA THR A 5 -8.61 4.51 -21.44
C THR A 5 -8.51 3.27 -20.57
N ILE A 6 -8.10 3.42 -19.31
CA ILE A 6 -8.25 2.35 -18.31
C ILE A 6 -9.53 2.57 -17.51
N LEU A 7 -10.34 1.54 -17.37
CA LEU A 7 -11.46 1.53 -16.44
C LEU A 7 -11.04 0.93 -15.09
N SER A 8 -11.40 1.63 -14.02
CA SER A 8 -11.28 1.15 -12.64
C SER A 8 -12.25 0.00 -12.33
N SER A 9 -12.14 -0.56 -11.13
CA SER A 9 -13.05 -1.59 -10.61
C SER A 9 -14.52 -1.12 -10.51
N SER A 10 -14.77 0.19 -10.39
CA SER A 10 -16.10 0.81 -10.45
C SER A 10 -16.56 1.14 -11.87
N GLY A 11 -15.71 0.94 -12.89
CA GLY A 11 -15.99 1.33 -14.27
C GLY A 11 -15.72 2.80 -14.57
N ASP A 12 -15.13 3.56 -13.65
CA ASP A 12 -14.77 4.95 -13.90
C ASP A 12 -13.51 5.04 -14.78
N PRO A 13 -13.49 5.91 -15.79
CA PRO A 13 -12.39 6.01 -16.74
C PRO A 13 -11.22 6.85 -16.24
N VAL A 14 -10.00 6.39 -16.53
CA VAL A 14 -8.74 7.11 -16.33
C VAL A 14 -7.93 7.09 -17.63
N VAL A 15 -7.54 8.27 -18.11
CA VAL A 15 -6.92 8.44 -19.43
C VAL A 15 -5.39 8.43 -19.34
N ILE A 16 -4.77 7.66 -20.24
CA ILE A 16 -3.33 7.52 -20.38
C ILE A 16 -2.91 8.05 -21.76
N PRO A 17 -1.91 8.95 -21.85
CA PRO A 17 -1.32 9.30 -23.12
C PRO A 17 -0.64 8.08 -23.76
N GLN A 18 -0.87 7.84 -25.06
CA GLN A 18 -0.14 6.82 -25.82
C GLN A 18 1.28 7.30 -26.18
N ASP A 19 2.03 7.71 -25.17
CA ASP A 19 3.46 8.00 -25.28
C ASP A 19 4.24 6.69 -25.11
N PRO A 20 5.10 6.28 -26.05
CA PRO A 20 5.95 5.10 -25.90
C PRO A 20 6.72 5.06 -24.58
N ALA A 21 7.18 6.20 -24.06
CA ALA A 21 7.88 6.27 -22.79
C ALA A 21 7.00 5.91 -21.58
N ILE A 22 5.68 6.05 -21.69
CA ILE A 22 4.68 5.69 -20.67
C ILE A 22 4.22 4.24 -20.88
N ILE A 23 3.80 3.91 -22.10
CA ILE A 23 3.23 2.61 -22.45
C ILE A 23 4.24 1.49 -22.24
N CYS A 24 5.51 1.70 -22.61
CA CYS A 24 6.55 0.67 -22.47
C CYS A 24 6.86 0.26 -21.01
N GLN A 25 6.33 0.98 -20.03
CA GLN A 25 6.49 0.64 -18.62
C GLN A 25 5.53 -0.45 -18.13
N SER A 26 4.45 -0.74 -18.89
CA SER A 26 3.46 -1.75 -18.54
C SER A 26 3.36 -2.80 -19.65
N ALA A 27 3.63 -4.06 -19.29
CA ALA A 27 3.49 -5.18 -20.22
C ALA A 27 2.03 -5.37 -20.66
N TRP A 28 1.08 -5.14 -19.75
CA TRP A 28 -0.34 -5.23 -20.05
C TRP A 28 -0.81 -4.15 -21.04
N LEU A 29 -0.41 -2.88 -20.83
CA LEU A 29 -0.76 -1.78 -21.74
C LEU A 29 -0.15 -1.97 -23.14
N GLN A 30 1.10 -2.42 -23.21
CA GLN A 30 1.73 -2.77 -24.49
C GLN A 30 0.93 -3.86 -25.21
N ALA A 31 0.62 -4.96 -24.52
CA ALA A 31 -0.13 -6.05 -25.11
C ALA A 31 -1.52 -5.61 -25.60
N ALA A 32 -2.22 -4.75 -24.84
CA ALA A 32 -3.52 -4.21 -25.25
C ALA A 32 -3.42 -3.37 -26.53
N LEU A 33 -2.42 -2.49 -26.63
CA LEU A 33 -2.18 -1.70 -27.82
C LEU A 33 -1.73 -2.54 -29.02
N ASP A 34 -0.92 -3.56 -28.80
CA ASP A 34 -0.43 -4.46 -29.85
C ASP A 34 -1.55 -5.23 -30.55
N ILE A 35 -2.65 -5.53 -29.83
CA ILE A 35 -3.85 -6.16 -30.40
C ILE A 35 -4.88 -5.15 -30.92
N GLY A 36 -4.61 -3.85 -30.80
CA GLY A 36 -5.45 -2.76 -31.31
C GLY A 36 -6.58 -2.33 -30.39
N GLU A 37 -6.51 -2.63 -29.09
CA GLU A 37 -7.48 -2.11 -28.11
C GLU A 37 -7.19 -0.64 -27.80
N GLU A 38 -8.26 0.14 -27.58
CA GLU A 38 -8.19 1.55 -27.16
C GLU A 38 -8.59 1.73 -25.69
N GLU A 39 -9.12 0.68 -25.08
CA GLU A 39 -9.63 0.64 -23.72
C GLU A 39 -9.28 -0.70 -23.05
N GLY A 40 -9.14 -0.70 -21.73
CA GLY A 40 -9.17 -1.94 -20.98
C GLY A 40 -9.46 -1.75 -19.49
N VAL A 41 -9.71 -2.86 -18.80
CA VAL A 41 -10.18 -2.87 -17.42
C VAL A 41 -9.09 -3.35 -16.48
N VAL A 42 -8.86 -2.61 -15.38
CA VAL A 42 -8.04 -3.05 -14.24
C VAL A 42 -8.98 -3.30 -13.06
N PRO A 43 -9.47 -4.55 -12.88
CA PRO A 43 -10.59 -4.85 -11.99
C PRO A 43 -10.24 -4.78 -10.50
N ILE A 44 -8.97 -4.63 -10.18
CA ILE A 44 -8.42 -4.63 -8.83
C ILE A 44 -8.06 -3.23 -8.31
N ALA A 45 -8.30 -2.19 -9.11
CA ALA A 45 -7.87 -0.83 -8.79
C ALA A 45 -9.06 0.13 -8.79
N SER A 46 -9.23 0.85 -7.69
CA SER A 46 -10.06 2.04 -7.63
C SER A 46 -9.57 3.12 -8.58
N THR A 47 -10.44 4.09 -8.88
CA THR A 47 -10.11 5.26 -9.70
C THR A 47 -8.91 6.03 -9.14
N GLN A 48 -8.80 6.13 -7.81
CA GLN A 48 -7.69 6.81 -7.16
C GLN A 48 -6.38 6.04 -7.34
N THR A 49 -6.40 4.72 -7.20
CA THR A 49 -5.22 3.87 -7.46
C THR A 49 -4.74 3.99 -8.89
N LEU A 50 -5.65 3.96 -9.87
CA LEU A 50 -5.30 4.17 -11.27
C LEU A 50 -4.71 5.56 -11.52
N GLN A 51 -5.22 6.60 -10.86
CA GLN A 51 -4.63 7.93 -10.95
C GLN A 51 -3.20 7.97 -10.40
N CYS A 52 -2.92 7.33 -9.25
CA CYS A 52 -1.54 7.21 -8.74
C CYS A 52 -0.65 6.42 -9.71
N LEU A 53 -1.11 5.28 -10.23
CA LEU A 53 -0.38 4.46 -11.21
C LEU A 53 0.02 5.28 -12.45
N VAL A 54 -0.94 6.00 -13.05
CA VAL A 54 -0.70 6.82 -14.24
C VAL A 54 0.20 8.02 -13.92
N ALA A 55 0.04 8.63 -12.74
CA ALA A 55 0.93 9.70 -12.29
C ALA A 55 2.37 9.21 -12.15
N TYR A 56 2.58 8.01 -11.60
CA TYR A 56 3.91 7.40 -11.52
C TYR A 56 4.52 7.16 -12.90
N MET A 57 3.74 6.58 -13.84
CA MET A 57 4.24 6.31 -15.18
C MET A 57 4.68 7.59 -15.90
N LYS A 58 3.87 8.67 -15.78
CA LYS A 58 4.21 9.99 -16.31
C LYS A 58 5.47 10.57 -15.66
N HIS A 59 5.56 10.46 -14.34
CA HIS A 59 6.71 10.93 -13.58
C HIS A 59 7.99 10.22 -14.03
N HIS A 60 7.96 8.88 -14.12
CA HIS A 60 9.12 8.09 -14.54
C HIS A 60 9.49 8.32 -16.01
N ALA A 61 8.51 8.46 -16.91
CA ALA A 61 8.77 8.79 -18.31
C ALA A 61 9.50 10.14 -18.47
N ALA A 62 9.23 11.10 -17.59
CA ALA A 62 9.88 12.41 -17.60
C ALA A 62 11.30 12.43 -17.00
N HIS A 63 11.70 11.39 -16.23
CA HIS A 63 12.95 11.34 -15.48
C HIS A 63 13.79 10.08 -15.79
N SER A 64 13.60 9.48 -16.98
CA SER A 64 14.20 8.19 -17.35
C SER A 64 15.74 8.14 -17.38
N GLU A 65 16.42 9.27 -17.26
CA GLU A 65 17.89 9.38 -17.28
C GLU A 65 18.56 9.11 -15.91
N ASP A 66 17.82 9.07 -14.80
CA ASP A 66 18.37 8.94 -13.43
C ASP A 66 18.28 7.51 -12.83
N ASP A 67 17.74 6.55 -13.57
CA ASP A 67 17.08 5.37 -12.99
C ASP A 67 17.71 4.00 -13.31
N GLU A 68 19.05 3.92 -13.31
CA GLU A 68 19.78 2.65 -13.43
C GLU A 68 19.99 1.91 -12.09
N GLN A 69 19.36 2.36 -10.99
CA GLN A 69 19.46 1.63 -9.72
C GLN A 69 18.59 0.38 -9.73
N ASP A 70 19.26 -0.78 -9.72
CA ASP A 70 18.61 -2.05 -9.40
C ASP A 70 18.09 -2.02 -7.97
N ILE A 71 16.77 -2.01 -7.82
CA ILE A 71 16.10 -2.07 -6.51
C ILE A 71 16.22 -3.48 -5.97
N GLU A 72 17.18 -3.70 -5.07
CA GLU A 72 17.29 -4.93 -4.30
C GLU A 72 16.32 -4.91 -3.12
N LEU A 73 15.45 -5.92 -3.05
CA LEU A 73 14.55 -6.08 -1.92
C LEU A 73 15.34 -6.49 -0.67
N PRO A 74 15.04 -5.89 0.50
CA PRO A 74 15.73 -6.27 1.72
C PRO A 74 15.24 -7.65 2.18
N VAL A 75 16.08 -8.67 2.00
CA VAL A 75 15.76 -10.10 2.24
C VAL A 75 16.28 -10.65 3.59
N SER A 76 16.95 -9.83 4.40
CA SER A 76 17.61 -10.30 5.62
C SER A 76 17.19 -9.50 6.86
N CYS A 77 16.78 -10.17 7.93
CA CYS A 77 16.60 -9.53 9.24
C CYS A 77 17.93 -9.10 9.89
N THR A 78 19.06 -9.43 9.26
CA THR A 78 20.40 -9.07 9.69
C THR A 78 21.04 -8.21 8.60
N CYS A 79 21.17 -6.89 8.83
CA CYS A 79 22.34 -6.03 8.53
C CYS A 79 22.00 -4.55 8.29
N THR A 80 22.99 -3.71 8.64
CA THR A 80 23.13 -2.24 8.51
C THR A 80 22.03 -1.42 9.15
N SER A 81 22.13 -1.30 10.47
CA SER A 81 21.44 -0.33 11.30
C SER A 81 21.50 1.08 10.70
N SER A 82 20.33 1.69 10.50
CA SER A 82 20.16 3.14 10.60
C SER A 82 20.97 3.69 11.80
N PRO A 83 21.45 4.94 11.78
CA PRO A 83 22.10 5.56 12.96
C PRO A 83 21.26 5.45 14.25
N ALA A 84 19.94 5.21 14.13
CA ALA A 84 19.01 4.97 15.22
C ALA A 84 18.93 3.51 15.73
N GLY A 85 19.64 2.56 15.12
CA GLY A 85 19.78 1.18 15.61
C GLY A 85 18.64 0.21 15.30
N LEU A 86 17.66 0.58 14.47
CA LEU A 86 16.54 -0.29 14.07
C LEU A 86 16.22 -0.09 12.58
N GLY A 87 16.11 -1.20 11.83
CA GLY A 87 15.53 -1.22 10.49
C GLY A 87 16.41 -0.81 9.31
N TYR A 88 15.88 -1.06 8.11
CA TYR A 88 16.44 -0.64 6.83
C TYR A 88 16.07 0.82 6.54
N ASP A 89 17.06 1.61 6.12
CA ASP A 89 16.82 2.98 5.64
C ASP A 89 16.34 2.94 4.19
N VAL A 90 15.09 3.36 3.97
CA VAL A 90 14.47 3.41 2.64
C VAL A 90 15.25 4.31 1.68
N HIS A 91 15.92 5.36 2.17
CA HIS A 91 16.72 6.28 1.35
C HIS A 91 18.02 5.67 0.83
N VAL A 92 18.43 4.52 1.36
CA VAL A 92 19.59 3.75 0.86
C VAL A 92 19.17 2.78 -0.25
N ILE A 93 17.89 2.41 -0.30
CA ILE A 93 17.36 1.39 -1.23
C ILE A 93 16.62 2.02 -2.41
N LEU A 94 15.93 3.13 -2.17
CA LEU A 94 15.08 3.78 -3.18
C LEU A 94 15.58 5.19 -3.53
N PRO A 95 15.47 5.58 -4.81
CA PRO A 95 15.68 6.95 -5.23
C PRO A 95 14.78 7.94 -4.47
N PRO A 96 15.25 9.18 -4.20
CA PRO A 96 14.45 10.20 -3.52
C PRO A 96 13.13 10.53 -4.23
N SER A 97 13.10 10.44 -5.57
CA SER A 97 11.91 10.65 -6.40
C SER A 97 10.82 9.61 -6.13
N ASP A 98 11.21 8.34 -6.06
CA ASP A 98 10.30 7.22 -5.79
C ASP A 98 9.72 7.30 -4.38
N ILE A 99 10.57 7.67 -3.41
CA ILE A 99 10.14 7.92 -2.02
C ILE A 99 9.16 9.08 -1.97
N ALA A 100 9.49 10.21 -2.62
CA ALA A 100 8.62 11.39 -2.65
C ALA A 100 7.27 11.09 -3.31
N PHE A 101 7.25 10.31 -4.38
CA PHE A 101 6.01 9.88 -5.02
C PHE A 101 5.13 9.05 -4.07
N LEU A 102 5.69 8.04 -3.41
CA LEU A 102 4.92 7.21 -2.48
C LEU A 102 4.43 8.03 -1.29
N ASP A 103 5.29 8.87 -0.74
CA ASP A 103 4.96 9.81 0.33
C ASP A 103 3.81 10.77 -0.04
N ASP A 104 3.73 11.18 -1.29
CA ASP A 104 2.65 12.04 -1.79
C ASP A 104 1.37 11.26 -2.12
N CYS A 105 1.46 10.00 -2.58
CA CYS A 105 0.28 9.17 -2.85
C CYS A 105 -0.37 8.65 -1.55
N VAL A 106 0.40 8.18 -0.57
CA VAL A 106 -0.13 7.50 0.64
C VAL A 106 0.19 8.22 1.95
N GLY A 107 0.98 9.28 1.90
CA GLY A 107 1.23 10.18 3.03
C GLY A 107 2.54 9.91 3.77
N ARG A 108 3.24 11.02 4.07
CA ARG A 108 4.56 11.10 4.75
C ARG A 108 4.61 10.68 6.22
N LYS A 109 3.48 10.29 6.82
CA LYS A 109 3.39 10.07 8.28
C LYS A 109 3.82 8.65 8.65
N ASN A 110 4.45 8.51 9.83
CA ASN A 110 4.84 7.22 10.42
C ASN A 110 3.65 6.27 10.66
N SER A 111 2.42 6.80 10.73
CA SER A 111 1.19 6.02 10.76
C SER A 111 0.34 6.34 9.51
N TRP A 112 -0.05 5.32 8.76
CA TRP A 112 -1.03 5.47 7.69
C TRP A 112 -2.45 5.30 8.24
N PRO A 113 -3.38 6.22 7.94
CA PRO A 113 -4.80 5.94 8.13
C PRO A 113 -5.20 4.73 7.27
N LEU A 114 -6.30 4.06 7.60
CA LEU A 114 -6.72 2.83 6.94
C LEU A 114 -6.84 3.02 5.42
N GLU A 115 -7.42 4.15 5.00
CA GLU A 115 -7.63 4.49 3.60
C GLU A 115 -6.30 4.61 2.82
N ALA A 116 -5.25 5.09 3.47
CA ALA A 116 -3.92 5.18 2.86
C ALA A 116 -3.22 3.81 2.79
N GLN A 117 -3.46 2.92 3.77
CA GLN A 117 -2.96 1.55 3.72
C GLN A 117 -3.63 0.77 2.59
N GLU A 118 -4.96 0.92 2.44
CA GLU A 118 -5.73 0.31 1.36
C GLU A 118 -5.25 0.81 0.00
N LEU A 119 -5.12 2.13 -0.17
CA LEU A 119 -4.58 2.73 -1.40
C LEU A 119 -3.18 2.21 -1.73
N PHE A 120 -2.29 2.10 -0.74
CA PHE A 120 -0.93 1.59 -0.94
C PHE A 120 -0.91 0.14 -1.42
N LEU A 121 -1.66 -0.74 -0.72
CA LEU A 121 -1.73 -2.15 -1.06
C LEU A 121 -2.41 -2.37 -2.41
N GLU A 122 -3.47 -1.61 -2.70
CA GLU A 122 -4.13 -1.63 -3.99
C GLU A 122 -3.18 -1.18 -5.11
N LEU A 123 -2.37 -0.14 -4.90
CA LEU A 123 -1.35 0.31 -5.85
C LEU A 123 -0.28 -0.75 -6.12
N LEU A 124 0.20 -1.45 -5.07
CA LEU A 124 1.15 -2.54 -5.21
C LEU A 124 0.59 -3.66 -6.10
N VAL A 125 -0.65 -4.10 -5.85
CA VAL A 125 -1.29 -5.18 -6.62
C VAL A 125 -1.66 -4.70 -8.03
N ALA A 126 -2.09 -3.45 -8.18
CA ALA A 126 -2.35 -2.83 -9.49
C ALA A 126 -1.09 -2.79 -10.36
N ALA A 127 0.05 -2.40 -9.78
CA ALA A 127 1.34 -2.38 -10.47
C ALA A 127 1.76 -3.78 -10.93
N ASP A 128 1.57 -4.81 -10.09
CA ASP A 128 1.83 -6.20 -10.45
C ASP A 128 0.92 -6.67 -11.61
N PHE A 129 -0.39 -6.41 -11.51
CA PHE A 129 -1.37 -6.78 -12.53
C PHE A 129 -1.06 -6.18 -13.90
N VAL A 130 -0.72 -4.89 -13.96
CA VAL A 130 -0.39 -4.24 -15.24
C VAL A 130 1.03 -4.57 -15.71
N GLY A 131 1.79 -5.36 -14.95
CA GLY A 131 3.17 -5.71 -15.25
C GLY A 131 4.15 -4.54 -15.16
N HIS A 132 3.87 -3.54 -14.31
CA HIS A 132 4.80 -2.44 -14.03
C HIS A 132 5.83 -2.88 -12.99
N SER A 133 6.88 -3.56 -13.48
CA SER A 133 7.86 -4.24 -12.63
C SER A 133 8.57 -3.32 -11.66
N ARG A 134 8.86 -2.07 -12.08
CA ARG A 134 9.57 -1.13 -11.23
C ARG A 134 8.69 -0.60 -10.11
N LEU A 135 7.48 -0.12 -10.41
CA LEU A 135 6.58 0.40 -9.38
C LEU A 135 6.27 -0.69 -8.34
N MET A 136 6.09 -1.94 -8.78
CA MET A 136 5.90 -3.07 -7.88
C MET A 136 7.10 -3.27 -6.94
N ARG A 137 8.36 -3.19 -7.44
CA ARG A 137 9.57 -3.25 -6.60
C ARG A 137 9.71 -2.05 -5.67
N VAL A 138 9.41 -0.84 -6.15
CA VAL A 138 9.43 0.40 -5.35
C VAL A 138 8.46 0.29 -4.19
N CYS A 139 7.20 -0.09 -4.45
CA CYS A 139 6.20 -0.34 -3.41
C CYS A 139 6.67 -1.44 -2.44
N ALA A 140 7.16 -2.58 -2.94
CA ALA A 140 7.61 -3.67 -2.08
C ALA A 140 8.79 -3.28 -1.18
N ALA A 141 9.80 -2.60 -1.72
CA ALA A 141 10.95 -2.11 -0.95
C ALA A 141 10.53 -1.08 0.11
N TYR A 142 9.70 -0.11 -0.27
CA TYR A 142 9.19 0.91 0.64
C TYR A 142 8.41 0.26 1.80
N PHE A 143 7.53 -0.68 1.50
CA PHE A 143 6.76 -1.41 2.51
C PHE A 143 7.64 -2.25 3.42
N ALA A 144 8.61 -2.98 2.85
CA ALA A 144 9.52 -3.83 3.61
C ALA A 144 10.41 -3.00 4.56
N CYS A 145 10.95 -1.87 4.11
CA CYS A 145 11.72 -0.96 4.96
C CYS A 145 10.89 -0.44 6.13
N ARG A 146 9.63 -0.07 5.86
CA ARG A 146 8.70 0.39 6.88
C ARG A 146 8.37 -0.71 7.89
N LEU A 147 8.07 -1.92 7.42
CA LEU A 147 7.76 -3.07 8.25
C LEU A 147 8.94 -3.45 9.16
N MET A 148 10.16 -3.48 8.62
CA MET A 148 11.36 -3.84 9.37
C MET A 148 11.86 -2.75 10.31
N SER A 149 11.41 -1.51 10.12
CA SER A 149 11.70 -0.39 11.03
C SER A 149 10.63 -0.21 12.11
N ALA A 150 9.51 -0.95 12.03
CA ALA A 150 8.42 -0.88 12.98
C ALA A 150 8.57 -1.92 14.09
N THR A 151 8.15 -1.59 15.31
CA THR A 151 8.01 -2.60 16.37
C THR A 151 6.76 -3.43 16.13
N GLU A 152 6.68 -4.63 16.72
CA GLU A 152 5.46 -5.45 16.67
C GLU A 152 4.22 -4.69 17.14
N SER A 153 4.37 -3.85 18.19
CA SER A 153 3.28 -3.00 18.68
C SER A 153 2.84 -1.94 17.66
N ASP A 154 3.77 -1.40 16.86
CA ASP A 154 3.44 -0.45 15.80
C ASP A 154 2.72 -1.13 14.64
N ILE A 155 3.19 -2.31 14.24
CA ILE A 155 2.55 -3.13 13.21
C ILE A 155 1.12 -3.48 13.62
N LEU A 156 0.92 -3.97 14.85
CA LEU A 156 -0.41 -4.31 15.36
C LEU A 156 -1.33 -3.09 15.43
N ARG A 157 -0.79 -1.89 15.72
CA ARG A 157 -1.56 -0.64 15.70
C ARG A 157 -1.98 -0.19 14.30
N TRP A 158 -1.30 -0.61 13.24
CA TRP A 158 -1.73 -0.30 11.87
C TRP A 158 -3.07 -0.97 11.54
N PHE A 159 -3.31 -2.16 12.08
CA PHE A 159 -4.51 -2.97 11.86
C PHE A 159 -5.55 -2.85 12.98
N ALA A 160 -5.16 -2.32 14.14
CA ALA A 160 -6.10 -2.04 15.22
C ALA A 160 -7.01 -0.89 14.78
N MET A 161 -8.23 -1.24 14.36
CA MET A 161 -9.31 -0.29 14.14
C MET A 161 -9.31 0.74 15.27
N GLN A 162 -9.34 2.03 14.92
CA GLN A 162 -9.81 3.03 15.87
C GLN A 162 -11.23 2.60 16.23
N ALA A 163 -11.40 1.95 17.38
CA ALA A 163 -12.70 1.79 17.97
C ALA A 163 -13.35 3.18 17.98
N PRO A 164 -14.60 3.33 17.51
CA PRO A 164 -15.23 4.63 17.49
C PRO A 164 -15.14 5.21 18.88
N HIS A 165 -14.46 6.34 19.00
CA HIS A 165 -14.44 7.14 20.20
C HIS A 165 -15.82 7.79 20.30
N ASP A 166 -16.84 7.00 20.60
CA ASP A 166 -18.14 7.49 21.02
C ASP A 166 -17.93 8.12 22.40
N GLY A 167 -17.54 9.39 22.37
CA GLY A 167 -17.66 10.32 23.47
C GLY A 167 -19.14 10.50 23.81
N ARG A 168 -19.69 9.53 24.54
CA ARG A 168 -20.81 9.75 25.45
C ARG A 168 -20.47 9.12 26.79
N GLU A 169 -19.97 9.98 27.67
CA GLU A 169 -20.18 9.86 29.10
C GLU A 169 -21.68 9.68 29.35
N ASN A 170 -22.13 8.44 29.42
CA ASN A 170 -23.33 8.10 30.17
C ASN A 170 -22.86 7.45 31.47
N GLY A 171 -22.60 8.30 32.46
CA GLY A 171 -22.61 7.88 33.84
C GLY A 171 -23.97 7.24 34.12
N VAL A 172 -23.96 5.93 34.35
CA VAL A 172 -25.06 5.24 35.02
C VAL A 172 -24.44 4.64 36.27
N GLY A 173 -24.72 5.30 37.40
CA GLY A 173 -24.36 4.81 38.71
C GLY A 173 -24.94 3.42 38.94
N LEU A 174 -24.11 2.54 39.47
CA LEU A 174 -24.55 1.28 40.06
C LEU A 174 -25.32 1.59 41.34
N PRO A 175 -26.57 1.15 41.52
CA PRO A 175 -27.10 0.91 42.85
C PRO A 175 -26.57 -0.44 43.34
N ASP A 176 -25.91 -0.41 44.49
CA ASP A 176 -25.66 -1.55 45.34
C ASP A 176 -26.99 -2.25 45.72
N GLU A 177 -27.11 -3.56 45.48
CA GLU A 177 -27.28 -4.60 46.54
C GLU A 177 -27.74 -5.98 45.98
N LYS A 178 -26.87 -6.98 46.24
CA LYS A 178 -27.07 -8.37 46.75
C LYS A 178 -28.05 -9.39 46.12
N LYS A 179 -27.43 -10.57 45.84
CA LYS A 179 -27.86 -12.00 45.99
C LYS A 179 -29.05 -12.46 45.12
N ASP A 180 -29.09 -13.66 44.52
CA ASP A 180 -28.47 -14.97 44.70
C ASP A 180 -28.53 -15.72 43.34
N GLY A 181 -27.70 -16.76 43.16
CA GLY A 181 -28.10 -17.92 42.34
C GLY A 181 -27.32 -18.21 41.04
N SER A 182 -26.23 -18.95 41.18
CA SER A 182 -25.71 -20.06 40.35
C SER A 182 -25.65 -20.02 38.81
N SER A 183 -24.50 -20.55 38.36
CA SER A 183 -24.17 -21.18 37.07
C SER A 183 -23.60 -20.20 36.01
N CYS A 184 -22.44 -20.40 35.40
CA CYS A 184 -21.51 -21.53 35.38
C CYS A 184 -20.10 -21.03 34.99
N CYS A 185 -19.11 -21.89 35.28
CA CYS A 185 -17.68 -21.67 35.35
C CYS A 185 -16.95 -21.12 34.10
N PHE A 186 -15.97 -20.27 34.39
CA PHE A 186 -14.73 -20.04 33.63
C PHE A 186 -14.05 -21.35 33.20
N LEU A 187 -13.54 -21.40 31.98
CA LEU A 187 -12.37 -22.20 31.54
C LEU A 187 -11.74 -21.45 30.34
N THR A 188 -10.71 -20.62 30.51
CA THR A 188 -9.27 -20.91 30.38
C THR A 188 -8.89 -21.90 29.27
N LYS A 189 -8.17 -21.37 28.27
CA LYS A 189 -6.91 -21.82 27.63
C LYS A 189 -6.62 -23.33 27.48
N THR A 190 -5.88 -23.65 26.39
CA THR A 190 -5.30 -24.95 25.95
C THR A 190 -6.33 -25.91 25.31
N ASP A 191 -6.18 -26.46 24.10
CA ASP A 191 -5.00 -26.81 23.30
C ASP A 191 -5.32 -26.85 21.78
N PHE A 192 -4.33 -26.47 20.97
CA PHE A 192 -4.14 -26.92 19.58
C PHE A 192 -4.00 -28.44 19.57
N ILE A 193 -4.72 -29.19 18.72
CA ILE A 193 -4.22 -30.36 17.95
C ILE A 193 -5.20 -30.65 16.77
N PHE A 194 -4.61 -30.70 15.55
CA PHE A 194 -5.08 -31.11 14.20
C PHE A 194 -6.31 -30.45 13.57
#